data_AF-K1YQT7-F1
#
_entry.id   AF-K1YQT7-F1
#
_cell.length_a   1.000
_cell.length_b   1.000
_cell.length_c   1.000
_cell.angle_alpha   90.00
_cell.angle_beta   90.00
_cell.angle_gamma   90.00
#
_symmetry.space_group_name_H-M   'P 1'
#
loop_
_entity.id
_entity.type
_entity.pdbx_description
1 polymer ?
#
loop_
_entity_poly.entity_id
_entity_poly.type
_entity_poly.pdbx_seq_one_letter_code
_entity_poly.pdbx_strand_id
1 'polypeptide(L)' 'MRNKTSSYMLKNNIKKFRKNSGLTQQQLAEKAGLSYNVITTLEQGTAKQPTIQTIIKLADAFKISIDELVGRKL' A
#
# COMPACT_ATOMS: atom_id res chain seq x y z
N MET A 1 18.52 -2.39 12.61
CA MET A 1 18.45 -3.38 11.51
C MET A 1 17.19 -3.14 10.69
N ARG A 2 17.29 -3.11 9.36
CA ARG A 2 16.14 -2.85 8.47
C ARG A 2 15.24 -4.10 8.47
N ASN A 3 14.00 -4.00 8.97
CA ASN A 3 12.98 -5.05 8.86
C ASN A 3 12.57 -5.22 7.37
N LYS A 4 13.44 -5.86 6.58
CA LYS A 4 13.23 -6.18 5.15
C LYS A 4 11.93 -6.96 4.92
N THR A 5 11.51 -7.76 5.90
CA THR A 5 10.32 -8.62 5.84
C THR A 5 9.02 -7.82 5.78
N SER A 6 8.83 -6.83 6.66
CA SER A 6 7.60 -6.02 6.73
C SER A 6 7.39 -5.15 5.49
N SER A 7 8.47 -4.58 4.95
CA SER A 7 8.43 -3.78 3.71
C SER A 7 8.09 -4.65 2.48
N TYR A 8 8.59 -5.88 2.42
CA TYR A 8 8.28 -6.82 1.34
C TYR A 8 6.82 -7.29 1.37
N MET A 9 6.23 -7.42 2.56
CA MET A 9 4.80 -7.75 2.70
C MET A 9 3.90 -6.59 2.27
N LEU A 10 4.22 -5.35 2.67
CA LEU A 10 3.41 -4.17 2.33
C LEU A 10 3.27 -3.96 0.82
N LYS A 11 4.38 -4.01 0.05
CA LYS A 11 4.32 -3.82 -1.42
C LYS A 11 3.43 -4.85 -2.11
N ASN A 12 3.48 -6.10 -1.65
CA ASN A 12 2.74 -7.21 -2.24
C ASN A 12 1.26 -7.09 -1.89
N ASN A 13 0.95 -6.70 -0.67
CA ASN A 13 -0.42 -6.47 -0.22
C ASN A 13 -1.09 -5.31 -0.96
N ILE A 14 -0.40 -4.17 -1.14
CA ILE A 14 -0.94 -3.03 -1.91
C ILE A 14 -1.33 -3.50 -3.32
N LYS A 15 -0.42 -4.20 -4.02
CA LYS A 15 -0.67 -4.71 -5.37
C LYS A 15 -1.80 -5.75 -5.39
N LYS A 16 -1.87 -6.63 -4.38
CA LYS A 16 -2.93 -7.64 -4.23
C LYS A 16 -4.30 -6.98 -4.04
N PHE A 17 -4.45 -6.10 -3.05
CA PHE A 17 -5.72 -5.43 -2.77
C PHE A 17 -6.19 -4.55 -3.93
N ARG A 18 -5.25 -3.86 -4.60
CA ARG A 18 -5.56 -3.08 -5.80
C ARG A 18 -6.15 -3.96 -6.91
N LYS A 19 -5.49 -5.08 -7.23
CA LYS A 19 -5.96 -6.03 -8.25
C LYS A 19 -7.31 -6.64 -7.88
N ASN A 20 -7.49 -7.04 -6.63
CA ASN A 20 -8.77 -7.59 -6.14
C ASN A 20 -9.90 -6.56 -6.20
N SER A 21 -9.57 -5.28 -6.08
CA SER A 21 -10.54 -4.17 -6.22
C SER A 21 -10.77 -3.76 -7.68
N GLY A 22 -10.14 -4.41 -8.66
CA GLY A 22 -10.27 -4.07 -10.08
C GLY A 22 -9.68 -2.71 -10.48
N LEU A 23 -8.80 -2.13 -9.64
CA LEU A 23 -8.29 -0.77 -9.85
C LEU A 23 -6.99 -0.76 -10.66
N THR A 24 -6.85 0.23 -11.55
CA THR A 24 -5.55 0.64 -12.09
C THR A 24 -4.72 1.35 -11.00
N GLN A 25 -3.42 1.53 -11.22
CA GLN A 25 -2.57 2.31 -10.29
C GLN A 25 -3.04 3.77 -10.19
N GLN A 26 -3.50 4.35 -11.30
CA GLN A 26 -4.06 5.69 -11.35
C GLN A 26 -5.35 5.80 -10.53
N GLN A 27 -6.27 4.85 -10.69
CA GLN A 27 -7.52 4.83 -9.92
C GLN A 27 -7.27 4.65 -8.42
N LEU A 28 -6.28 3.85 -8.03
CA LEU A 28 -5.88 3.74 -6.62
C LEU A 28 -5.31 5.06 -6.10
N ALA A 29 -4.48 5.75 -6.89
CA ALA A 29 -3.89 7.03 -6.51
C ALA A 29 -4.98 8.07 -6.24
N GLU A 30 -5.94 8.20 -7.15
CA GLU A 30 -7.11 9.07 -7.00
C GLU A 30 -7.93 8.71 -5.77
N LYS A 31 -8.26 7.41 -5.60
CA LYS A 31 -9.06 6.93 -4.47
C LYS A 31 -8.38 7.15 -3.11
N ALA A 32 -7.06 7.04 -3.05
CA ALA A 32 -6.29 7.24 -1.83
C ALA A 32 -5.88 8.71 -1.60
N GLY A 33 -6.15 9.62 -2.54
CA GLY A 33 -5.65 10.99 -2.47
C GLY A 33 -4.12 11.04 -2.41
N LEU A 34 -3.47 10.22 -3.25
CA LEU A 34 -2.02 10.10 -3.41
C LEU A 34 -1.63 10.36 -4.86
N SER A 35 -0.36 10.65 -5.12
CA SER A 35 0.12 10.75 -6.50
C SER A 35 0.32 9.36 -7.12
N TYR A 36 0.18 9.28 -8.44
CA TYR A 36 0.48 8.05 -9.20
C TYR A 36 1.87 7.51 -8.88
N ASN A 37 2.88 8.38 -8.84
CA ASN A 37 4.27 7.99 -8.55
C ASN A 37 4.43 7.36 -7.14
N VAL A 38 3.66 7.83 -6.15
CA VAL A 38 3.65 7.19 -4.82
C VAL A 38 3.14 5.76 -4.93
N ILE A 39 2.02 5.52 -5.63
CA ILE A 39 1.50 4.15 -5.83
C ILE A 39 2.53 3.27 -6.57
N THR A 40 3.12 3.77 -7.65
CA THR A 40 4.10 3.03 -8.44
C THR A 40 5.32 2.63 -7.61
N THR A 41 5.92 3.56 -6.87
CA THR A 41 7.11 3.30 -6.04
C THR A 41 6.81 2.37 -4.86
N LEU A 42 5.61 2.42 -4.30
CA LEU A 42 5.16 1.48 -3.26
C LEU A 42 5.01 0.07 -3.80
N GLU A 43 4.36 -0.12 -4.96
CA GLU A 43 4.19 -1.45 -5.56
C GLU A 43 5.50 -2.04 -6.09
N GLN A 44 6.45 -1.19 -6.49
CA GLN A 44 7.81 -1.61 -6.87
C GLN A 44 8.68 -1.93 -5.64
N GLY A 45 8.32 -1.44 -4.46
CA GLY A 45 9.13 -1.55 -3.24
C GLY A 45 10.39 -0.67 -3.27
N THR A 46 10.41 0.38 -4.10
CA THR A 46 11.48 1.37 -4.17
C THR A 46 11.29 2.51 -3.16
N ALA A 47 10.07 2.66 -2.64
CA ALA A 47 9.79 3.55 -1.51
C ALA A 47 10.56 3.08 -0.27
N LYS A 48 11.55 3.87 0.17
CA LYS A 48 12.41 3.53 1.32
C LYS A 48 11.60 3.35 2.60
N GLN A 49 10.67 4.25 2.88
CA GLN A 49 9.76 4.23 4.02
C GLN A 49 8.47 5.01 3.70
N PRO A 50 7.32 4.35 3.49
CA PRO A 50 6.03 5.05 3.46
C PRO A 50 5.74 5.67 4.83
N THR A 51 5.17 6.88 4.82
CA THR A 51 4.67 7.51 6.04
C THR A 51 3.44 6.79 6.55
N ILE A 52 3.14 6.93 7.85
CA ILE A 52 1.92 6.39 8.43
C ILE A 52 0.67 6.95 7.73
N GLN A 53 0.69 8.22 7.32
CA GLN A 53 -0.41 8.86 6.61
C GLN A 53 -0.69 8.19 5.25
N THR A 54 0.36 7.78 4.53
CA THR A 54 0.23 7.03 3.27
C THR A 54 -0.39 5.65 3.52
N ILE A 55 0.01 4.97 4.61
CA ILE A 55 -0.54 3.66 4.97
C ILE A 55 -2.03 3.78 5.34
N ILE A 56 -2.41 4.79 6.13
CA ILE A 56 -3.81 5.09 6.49
C ILE A 56 -4.64 5.33 5.22
N LYS A 57 -4.19 6.24 4.34
CA LYS A 57 -4.88 6.55 3.08
C LYS A 57 -5.13 5.31 2.20
N LEU A 58 -4.16 4.40 2.15
CA LEU A 58 -4.31 3.15 1.40
C LEU A 58 -5.29 2.18 2.07
N ALA A 59 -5.24 2.05 3.39
CA ALA A 59 -6.16 1.24 4.16
C ALA A 59 -7.62 1.73 3.96
N ASP A 60 -7.82 3.05 4.04
CA ASP A 60 -9.12 3.71 3.79
C ASP A 60 -9.60 3.48 2.36
N ALA A 61 -8.72 3.63 1.35
CA ALA A 61 -9.06 3.40 -0.04
C ALA A 61 -9.48 1.94 -0.32
N PHE A 62 -8.91 0.98 0.40
CA PHE A 62 -9.27 -0.43 0.32
C PHE A 62 -10.40 -0.84 1.27
N LYS A 63 -10.80 0.02 2.21
CA LYS A 63 -11.76 -0.28 3.28
C LYS A 63 -11.34 -1.50 4.13
N ILE A 64 -10.07 -1.56 4.50
CA ILE A 64 -9.48 -2.61 5.35
C ILE A 64 -8.75 -1.96 6.53
N SER A 65 -8.41 -2.76 7.54
CA SER A 65 -7.55 -2.29 8.64
C SER A 65 -6.09 -2.11 8.19
N ILE A 66 -5.34 -1.31 8.95
CA ILE A 66 -3.89 -1.17 8.75
C ILE A 66 -3.20 -2.52 8.97
N ASP A 67 -3.60 -3.30 9.98
CA ASP A 67 -3.05 -4.62 10.27
C ASP A 67 -3.18 -5.57 9.06
N GLU A 68 -4.34 -5.59 8.40
CA GLU A 68 -4.54 -6.33 7.14
C GLU A 68 -3.63 -5.84 6.02
N LEU A 69 -3.50 -4.51 5.86
CA LEU A 69 -2.67 -3.92 4.82
C LEU A 69 -1.19 -4.27 5.01
N VAL A 70 -0.68 -4.22 6.25
CA VAL A 70 0.72 -4.53 6.57
C VAL A 70 0.96 -6.04 6.76
N GLY A 71 -0.09 -6.85 6.77
CA GLY A 71 -0.01 -8.30 6.92
C GLY A 71 0.24 -8.77 8.37
N ARG A 72 -0.11 -7.96 9.37
CA ARG A 72 -0.06 -8.34 10.78
C ARG A 72 -1.26 -9.24 11.09
N LYS A 73 -0.98 -10.46 11.56
CA LYS A 73 -1.98 -11.36 12.15
C LYS A 73 -1.84 -11.30 13.67
N LEU A 74 -2.96 -11.16 14.36
CA LEU A 74 -3.03 -11.37 15.81
C LEU A 74 -3.09 -12.87 16.11
#